data_AF-A0A849WC38-F1
#
_entry.id   AF-A0A849WC38-F1
#
_cell.length_a   1.000
_cell.length_b   1.000
_cell.length_c   1.000
_cell.angle_alpha   90.00
_cell.angle_beta   90.00
_cell.angle_gamma   90.00
#
_symmetry.space_group_name_H-M   'P 1'
#
loop_
_entity.id
_entity.type
_entity.pdbx_description
1 polymer ?
#
loop_
_entity_poly.entity_id
_entity_poly.type
_entity_poly.pdbx_seq_one_letter_code
_entity_poly.pdbx_strand_id
1 'polypeptide(L)'
;MKKISGFVWLFIIYSAVLIFMEFMGSSRVSSDVCSRINSSISFYAINSTICYFLLWSSSLLLLLCTQYTSITSQEKSFFYTQMAFFFFLGICERFLGYQKASELFSIHPIFLVCSVLALQGFLIMILTPENFSYDSKICLHRAFFMIFFMIILDTLDSVAKEYVPINPLFPHLCKTWFCIYLFAFSWNILEAKMQLPKNGHRLTNQIVTKRTMREHGES
;
A
#
# COMPACT_ATOMS: atom_id res chain seq x y z
N MET A 1 -8.74 -14.21 2.26
CA MET A 1 -7.28 -14.44 2.42
C MET A 1 -6.62 -15.51 1.52
N LYS A 2 -7.22 -16.67 1.19
CA LYS A 2 -6.53 -17.74 0.40
C LYS A 2 -5.99 -17.29 -0.98
N LYS A 3 -6.62 -16.30 -1.66
CA LYS A 3 -6.17 -15.82 -2.99
C LYS A 3 -5.01 -14.82 -2.96
N ILE A 4 -4.92 -13.98 -1.91
CA ILE A 4 -3.81 -13.02 -1.74
C ILE A 4 -2.51 -13.74 -1.32
N SER A 5 -2.63 -14.94 -0.73
CA SER A 5 -1.49 -15.80 -0.36
C SER A 5 -0.54 -16.04 -1.53
N GLY A 6 -1.05 -16.42 -2.71
CA GLY A 6 -0.21 -16.68 -3.89
C GLY A 6 0.52 -15.43 -4.40
N PHE A 7 -0.15 -14.27 -4.35
CA PHE A 7 0.45 -12.98 -4.71
C PHE A 7 1.58 -12.60 -3.75
N VAL A 8 1.36 -12.75 -2.44
CA VAL A 8 2.40 -12.49 -1.43
C VAL A 8 3.58 -13.45 -1.59
N TRP A 9 3.34 -14.73 -1.84
CA TRP A 9 4.40 -15.71 -2.10
C TRP A 9 5.26 -15.36 -3.31
N LEU A 10 4.64 -14.88 -4.40
CA LEU A 10 5.38 -14.42 -5.59
C LEU A 10 6.33 -13.27 -5.23
N PHE A 11 5.90 -12.32 -4.39
CA PHE A 11 6.76 -11.21 -3.94
C PHE A 11 7.83 -11.62 -2.92
N ILE A 12 7.58 -12.66 -2.11
CA ILE A 12 8.61 -13.28 -1.27
C ILE A 12 9.69 -13.90 -2.15
N ILE A 13 9.29 -14.68 -3.16
CA ILE A 13 10.22 -15.31 -4.11
C ILE A 13 10.99 -14.23 -4.88
N TYR A 14 10.30 -13.19 -5.37
CA TYR A 14 10.93 -12.04 -6.02
C TYR A 14 11.97 -11.38 -5.12
N SER A 15 11.62 -11.12 -3.85
CA SER A 15 12.54 -10.52 -2.87
C SER A 15 13.75 -11.42 -2.60
N ALA A 16 13.54 -12.73 -2.45
CA ALA A 16 14.60 -13.70 -2.23
C ALA A 16 15.55 -13.80 -3.45
N VAL A 17 14.99 -13.79 -4.66
CA VAL A 17 15.77 -13.78 -5.92
C VAL A 17 16.58 -12.48 -6.04
N LEU A 18 16.01 -11.32 -5.70
CA LEU A 18 16.74 -10.05 -5.71
C LEU A 18 17.91 -10.05 -4.72
N ILE A 19 17.67 -10.49 -3.48
CA ILE A 19 18.72 -10.59 -2.46
C ILE A 19 19.82 -11.55 -2.93
N PHE A 20 19.45 -12.68 -3.53
CA PHE A 20 20.39 -13.65 -4.07
C PHE A 20 21.21 -13.09 -5.24
N MET A 21 20.58 -12.40 -6.19
CA MET A 21 21.28 -11.77 -7.32
C MET A 21 22.26 -10.68 -6.88
N GLU A 22 21.89 -9.91 -5.86
CA GLU A 22 22.77 -8.92 -5.24
C GLU A 22 23.98 -9.59 -4.56
N PHE A 23 23.75 -10.67 -3.81
CA PHE A 23 24.82 -11.43 -3.16
C PHE A 23 25.80 -12.06 -4.16
N MET A 24 25.30 -12.42 -5.35
CA MET A 24 26.10 -12.97 -6.44
C MET A 24 26.83 -11.88 -7.27
N GLY A 25 26.69 -10.59 -6.94
CA GLY A 25 27.37 -9.49 -7.64
C GLY A 25 26.87 -9.23 -9.07
N SER A 26 25.72 -9.81 -9.45
CA SER A 26 25.16 -9.73 -10.81
C SER A 26 24.49 -8.37 -11.10
N SER A 27 24.46 -7.45 -10.15
CA SER A 27 23.79 -6.15 -10.30
C SER A 27 24.33 -5.37 -11.51
N ARG A 28 25.61 -5.47 -11.86
CA ARG A 28 26.15 -4.79 -13.06
C ARG A 28 25.51 -5.22 -14.39
N VAL A 29 24.92 -6.41 -14.50
CA VAL A 29 24.36 -6.91 -15.78
C VAL A 29 22.94 -6.41 -16.04
N SER A 30 22.18 -6.00 -15.02
CA SER A 30 20.81 -5.45 -15.19
C SER A 30 20.73 -3.92 -15.31
N SER A 31 21.82 -3.18 -15.06
CA SER A 31 21.87 -1.72 -15.24
C SER A 31 21.71 -1.31 -16.70
N ASP A 32 22.21 -2.12 -17.63
CA ASP A 32 22.27 -1.77 -19.05
C ASP A 32 20.92 -1.91 -19.77
N VAL A 33 20.03 -2.74 -19.24
CA VAL A 33 18.69 -2.97 -19.84
C VAL A 33 17.66 -1.93 -19.37
N CYS A 34 17.93 -1.18 -18.28
CA CYS A 34 16.99 -0.25 -17.65
C CYS A 34 17.52 1.20 -17.49
N SER A 35 18.56 1.56 -18.24
CA SER A 35 19.41 2.76 -18.09
C SER A 35 18.78 4.16 -18.20
N ARG A 36 17.44 4.30 -18.21
CA ARG A 36 16.80 5.64 -18.18
C ARG A 36 16.69 6.25 -16.78
N ILE A 37 17.00 5.52 -15.71
CA ILE A 37 16.95 6.01 -14.33
C ILE A 37 18.22 5.52 -13.62
N ASN A 38 19.21 6.42 -13.49
CA ASN A 38 20.48 6.27 -12.77
C ASN A 38 21.17 4.88 -12.88
N SER A 39 22.17 4.76 -13.76
CA SER A 39 22.88 3.50 -14.08
C SER A 39 23.63 2.86 -12.90
N SER A 40 23.73 3.53 -11.76
CA SER A 40 24.44 3.06 -10.57
C SER A 40 23.61 2.13 -9.66
N ILE A 41 22.29 1.98 -9.85
CA ILE A 41 21.43 1.19 -8.97
C ILE A 41 20.52 0.25 -9.79
N SER A 42 21.04 -0.94 -10.10
CA SER A 42 20.48 -1.85 -11.11
C SER A 42 19.11 -2.48 -10.81
N PHE A 43 18.58 -2.32 -9.59
CA PHE A 43 17.26 -2.81 -9.18
C PHE A 43 16.25 -1.68 -8.91
N TYR A 44 16.69 -0.43 -9.00
CA TYR A 44 15.84 0.74 -8.75
C TYR A 44 14.69 0.83 -9.73
N ALA A 45 14.95 0.62 -11.03
CA ALA A 45 13.96 0.77 -12.09
C ALA A 45 12.80 -0.24 -11.99
N ILE A 46 13.09 -1.50 -11.67
CA ILE A 46 12.08 -2.55 -11.53
C ILE A 46 11.24 -2.31 -10.27
N ASN A 47 11.88 -2.05 -9.13
CA ASN A 47 11.16 -1.78 -7.87
C ASN A 47 10.31 -0.51 -7.97
N SER A 48 10.84 0.57 -8.53
CA SER A 48 10.06 1.80 -8.79
C SER A 48 8.87 1.53 -9.70
N THR A 49 9.05 0.70 -10.75
CA THR A 49 7.98 0.31 -11.66
C THR A 49 6.85 -0.44 -10.97
N ILE A 50 7.21 -1.44 -10.17
CA ILE A 50 6.25 -2.19 -9.36
C ILE A 50 5.55 -1.26 -8.37
N CYS A 51 6.28 -0.36 -7.71
CA CYS A 51 5.73 0.57 -6.71
C CYS A 51 4.67 1.50 -7.30
N TYR A 52 4.98 2.24 -8.39
CA TYR A 52 3.98 3.16 -8.96
C TYR A 52 2.79 2.39 -9.55
N PHE A 53 3.01 1.21 -10.13
CA PHE A 53 1.93 0.37 -10.64
C PHE A 53 0.98 -0.07 -9.52
N LEU A 54 1.51 -0.54 -8.38
CA LEU A 54 0.72 -0.94 -7.22
C LEU A 54 -0.02 0.23 -6.59
N LEU A 55 0.61 1.40 -6.50
CA LEU A 55 -0.01 2.61 -5.96
C LEU A 55 -1.17 3.10 -6.83
N TRP A 56 -0.97 3.20 -8.15
CA TRP A 56 -2.05 3.58 -9.08
C TRP A 56 -3.16 2.54 -9.13
N SER A 57 -2.82 1.24 -9.08
CA SER A 57 -3.82 0.18 -8.96
C SER A 57 -4.63 0.28 -7.67
N SER A 58 -3.97 0.60 -6.55
CA SER A 58 -4.64 0.83 -5.25
C SER A 58 -5.61 2.01 -5.33
N SER A 59 -5.18 3.12 -5.93
CA SER A 59 -6.02 4.30 -6.19
C SER A 59 -7.25 3.92 -7.03
N LEU A 60 -7.07 3.12 -8.07
CA LEU A 60 -8.16 2.65 -8.92
C LEU A 60 -9.13 1.72 -8.17
N LEU A 61 -8.64 0.81 -7.34
CA LEU A 61 -9.49 -0.06 -6.51
C LEU A 61 -10.37 0.75 -5.54
N LEU A 62 -9.80 1.79 -4.92
CA LEU A 62 -10.56 2.68 -4.05
C LEU A 62 -11.59 3.50 -4.84
N LEU A 63 -11.25 3.97 -6.05
CA LEU A 63 -12.20 4.63 -6.95
C LEU A 63 -13.38 3.70 -7.28
N LEU A 64 -13.10 2.45 -7.66
CA LEU A 64 -14.15 1.45 -7.90
C LEU A 64 -15.01 1.24 -6.64
N CYS A 65 -14.40 1.16 -5.45
CA CYS A 65 -15.13 1.04 -4.19
C CYS A 65 -16.12 2.21 -3.99
N THR A 66 -15.71 3.43 -4.34
CA THR A 66 -16.57 4.63 -4.22
C THR A 66 -17.71 4.69 -5.23
N GLN A 67 -17.52 4.13 -6.43
CA GLN A 67 -18.53 4.16 -7.49
C GLN A 67 -19.58 3.05 -7.34
N TYR A 68 -19.16 1.86 -6.88
CA TYR A 68 -19.99 0.65 -6.91
C TYR A 68 -20.58 0.25 -5.54
N THR A 69 -20.24 0.94 -4.45
CA THR A 69 -20.77 0.63 -3.12
C THR A 69 -21.46 1.83 -2.49
N SER A 70 -22.55 1.59 -1.74
CA SER A 70 -23.11 2.60 -0.84
C SER A 70 -22.15 2.85 0.33
N ILE A 71 -21.60 4.06 0.40
CA ILE A 71 -20.63 4.50 1.40
C ILE A 71 -21.13 5.78 2.08
N THR A 72 -20.80 5.95 3.36
CA THR A 72 -21.17 7.17 4.10
C THR A 72 -20.36 8.38 3.62
N SER A 73 -20.82 9.59 3.90
CA SER A 73 -20.11 10.82 3.53
C SER A 73 -18.68 10.87 4.11
N GLN A 74 -18.52 10.39 5.35
CA GLN A 74 -17.21 10.31 6.02
C GLN A 74 -16.28 9.28 5.35
N GLU A 75 -16.79 8.08 5.02
CA GLU A 75 -16.04 7.06 4.29
C GLU A 75 -15.62 7.56 2.89
N LYS A 76 -16.49 8.32 2.24
CA LYS A 76 -16.22 8.91 0.91
C LYS A 76 -15.07 9.92 0.96
N SER A 77 -15.05 10.79 1.97
CA SER A 77 -13.94 11.73 2.19
C SER A 77 -12.61 11.01 2.43
N PHE A 78 -12.65 9.93 3.24
CA PHE A 78 -11.48 9.08 3.46
C PHE A 78 -10.97 8.47 2.15
N PHE A 79 -11.83 7.85 1.35
CA PHE A 79 -11.43 7.21 0.10
C PHE A 79 -10.88 8.20 -0.92
N TYR A 80 -11.46 9.40 -1.07
CA TYR A 80 -10.90 10.41 -1.96
C TYR A 80 -9.53 10.90 -1.51
N THR A 81 -9.34 11.06 -0.20
CA THR A 81 -8.03 11.45 0.36
C THR A 81 -6.98 10.38 0.08
N GLN A 82 -7.29 9.11 0.32
CA GLN A 82 -6.37 8.00 0.05
C GLN A 82 -6.10 7.83 -1.45
N MET A 83 -7.11 8.01 -2.30
CA MET A 83 -6.97 7.95 -3.76
C MET A 83 -6.01 9.03 -4.26
N ALA A 84 -6.25 10.30 -3.89
CA ALA A 84 -5.37 11.42 -4.28
C ALA A 84 -3.94 11.18 -3.81
N PHE A 85 -3.79 10.64 -2.60
CA PHE A 85 -2.48 10.36 -2.02
C PHE A 85 -1.75 9.22 -2.75
N PHE A 86 -2.38 8.07 -2.97
CA PHE A 86 -1.76 6.96 -3.70
C PHE A 86 -1.41 7.35 -5.14
N PHE A 87 -2.26 8.15 -5.78
CA PHE A 87 -1.99 8.68 -7.11
C PHE A 87 -0.75 9.60 -7.10
N PHE A 88 -0.69 10.53 -6.15
CA PHE A 88 0.44 11.45 -5.97
C PHE A 88 1.75 10.71 -5.63
N LEU A 89 1.70 9.74 -4.71
CA LEU A 89 2.86 8.88 -4.42
C LEU A 89 3.35 8.17 -5.69
N GLY A 90 2.45 7.62 -6.50
CA GLY A 90 2.83 6.97 -7.76
C GLY A 90 3.49 7.91 -8.76
N ILE A 91 3.05 9.18 -8.81
CA ILE A 91 3.72 10.23 -9.59
C ILE A 91 5.11 10.50 -9.03
N CYS A 92 5.24 10.69 -7.71
CA CYS A 92 6.52 10.94 -7.07
C CYS A 92 7.51 9.79 -7.31
N GLU A 93 7.04 8.54 -7.28
CA GLU A 93 7.84 7.36 -7.63
C GLU A 93 8.30 7.38 -9.08
N ARG A 94 7.38 7.63 -10.01
CA ARG A 94 7.67 7.56 -11.45
C ARG A 94 8.63 8.65 -11.92
N PHE A 95 8.50 9.84 -11.36
CA PHE A 95 9.20 11.06 -11.80
C PHE A 95 10.31 11.51 -10.86
N LEU A 96 10.72 10.67 -9.90
CA LEU A 96 11.74 11.00 -8.90
C LEU A 96 11.40 12.28 -8.12
N GLY A 97 10.11 12.48 -7.83
CA GLY A 97 9.59 13.72 -7.23
C GLY A 97 10.29 14.09 -5.92
N TYR A 98 10.67 13.09 -5.12
CA TYR A 98 11.40 13.29 -3.87
C TYR A 98 12.82 13.80 -4.05
N GLN A 99 13.53 13.37 -5.10
CA GLN A 99 14.87 13.88 -5.40
C GLN A 99 14.79 15.33 -5.88
N LYS A 100 13.87 15.63 -6.79
CA LYS A 100 13.65 17.01 -7.26
C LYS A 100 13.19 17.95 -6.15
N ALA A 101 12.32 17.49 -5.26
CA ALA A 101 11.89 18.28 -4.11
C ALA A 101 13.04 18.49 -3.10
N SER A 102 13.87 17.46 -2.88
CA SER A 102 15.06 17.58 -2.04
C SER A 102 16.04 18.63 -2.57
N GLU A 103 16.28 18.63 -3.89
CA GLU A 103 17.10 19.63 -4.57
C GLU A 103 16.52 21.04 -4.39
N LEU A 104 15.20 21.20 -4.53
CA LEU A 104 14.53 22.50 -4.42
C LEU A 104 14.57 23.06 -2.98
N PHE A 105 14.30 22.21 -1.99
CA PHE A 105 14.18 22.64 -0.59
C PHE A 105 15.50 22.54 0.19
N SER A 106 16.57 22.00 -0.40
CA SER A 106 17.83 21.68 0.29
C SER A 106 17.64 20.82 1.54
N ILE A 107 16.58 20.00 1.55
CA ILE A 107 16.24 19.07 2.64
C ILE A 107 16.51 17.66 2.13
N HIS A 108 17.15 16.81 2.94
CA HIS A 108 17.41 15.42 2.55
C HIS A 108 16.10 14.72 2.17
N PRO A 109 16.03 13.94 1.06
CA PRO A 109 14.78 13.38 0.54
C PRO A 109 14.00 12.57 1.58
N ILE A 110 14.74 11.98 2.54
CA ILE A 110 14.16 11.20 3.62
C ILE A 110 13.19 11.98 4.50
N PHE A 111 13.49 13.24 4.83
CA PHE A 111 12.64 14.02 5.72
C PHE A 111 11.32 14.36 5.03
N LEU A 112 11.35 14.63 3.72
CA LEU A 112 10.14 14.81 2.92
C LEU A 112 9.29 13.54 2.88
N VAL A 113 9.92 12.38 2.67
CA VAL A 113 9.25 11.06 2.69
C VAL A 113 8.65 10.79 4.08
N CYS A 114 9.41 10.99 5.16
CA CYS A 114 8.96 10.85 6.54
C CYS A 114 7.76 11.75 6.86
N SER A 115 7.81 13.04 6.51
CA SER A 115 6.73 13.99 6.79
C SER A 115 5.46 13.64 6.05
N VAL A 116 5.57 13.26 4.77
CA VAL A 116 4.42 12.83 3.95
C VAL A 116 3.79 11.55 4.52
N LEU A 117 4.60 10.60 4.98
CA LEU A 117 4.11 9.33 5.53
C LEU A 117 3.59 9.47 6.96
N ALA A 118 4.18 10.34 7.80
CA ALA A 118 3.67 10.67 9.12
C ALA A 118 2.31 11.39 9.03
N LEU A 119 2.17 12.33 8.09
CA LEU A 119 0.90 12.97 7.77
C LEU A 119 -0.14 11.93 7.33
N GLN A 120 0.27 10.96 6.51
CA GLN A 120 -0.63 9.88 6.10
C GLN A 120 -1.04 8.98 7.26
N GLY A 121 -0.11 8.57 8.13
CA GLY A 121 -0.39 7.79 9.33
C GLY A 121 -1.38 8.49 10.25
N PHE A 122 -1.18 9.79 10.44
CA PHE A 122 -2.08 10.64 11.20
C PHE A 122 -3.47 10.76 10.55
N LEU A 123 -3.55 11.05 9.25
CA LEU A 123 -4.80 11.13 8.51
C LEU A 123 -5.56 9.82 8.55
N ILE A 124 -4.87 8.68 8.44
CA ILE A 124 -5.52 7.38 8.51
C ILE A 124 -5.99 7.09 9.93
N MET A 125 -5.22 7.36 10.99
CA MET A 125 -5.70 7.17 12.36
C MET A 125 -6.96 7.99 12.68
N ILE A 126 -7.02 9.25 12.25
CA ILE A 126 -8.16 10.14 12.53
C ILE A 126 -9.37 9.82 11.66
N LEU A 127 -9.15 9.44 10.40
CA LEU A 127 -10.21 9.24 9.43
C LEU A 127 -10.58 7.77 9.22
N THR A 128 -9.94 6.82 9.93
CA THR A 128 -10.30 5.40 9.83
C THR A 128 -11.73 5.20 10.33
N PRO A 129 -12.66 4.78 9.46
CA PRO A 129 -13.99 4.40 9.89
C PRO A 129 -13.89 3.16 10.79
N GLU A 130 -14.61 3.15 11.92
CA GLU A 130 -14.60 2.01 12.86
C GLU A 130 -14.95 0.68 12.17
N ASN A 131 -15.76 0.76 11.10
CA ASN A 131 -16.30 -0.34 10.31
C ASN A 131 -15.30 -1.07 9.39
N PHE A 132 -14.01 -0.70 9.37
CA PHE A 132 -13.04 -1.45 8.56
C PHE A 132 -12.75 -2.84 9.12
N SER A 133 -12.61 -3.79 8.20
CA SER A 133 -12.27 -5.17 8.52
C SER A 133 -10.92 -5.26 9.26
N TYR A 134 -10.79 -6.25 10.13
CA TYR A 134 -9.55 -6.52 10.85
C TYR A 134 -8.36 -6.74 9.90
N ASP A 135 -8.60 -7.45 8.78
CA ASP A 135 -7.58 -7.72 7.76
C ASP A 135 -7.08 -6.45 7.07
N SER A 136 -7.98 -5.50 6.78
CA SER A 136 -7.61 -4.18 6.25
C SER A 136 -6.74 -3.42 7.25
N LYS A 137 -7.12 -3.40 8.54
CA LYS A 137 -6.35 -2.74 9.60
C LYS A 137 -4.95 -3.36 9.74
N ILE A 138 -4.80 -4.68 9.66
CA ILE A 138 -3.48 -5.34 9.70
C ILE A 138 -2.61 -4.92 8.51
N CYS A 139 -3.16 -4.92 7.29
CA CYS A 139 -2.39 -4.55 6.10
C CYS A 139 -1.83 -3.14 6.24
N LEU A 140 -2.65 -2.22 6.76
CA LEU A 140 -2.23 -0.85 7.03
C LEU A 140 -1.10 -0.78 8.07
N HIS A 141 -1.21 -1.50 9.19
CA HIS A 141 -0.15 -1.52 10.21
C HIS A 141 1.17 -2.08 9.65
N ARG A 142 1.11 -3.14 8.83
CA ARG A 142 2.29 -3.70 8.15
C ARG A 142 2.90 -2.73 7.16
N ALA A 143 2.08 -1.97 6.43
CA ALA A 143 2.56 -0.90 5.55
C ALA A 143 3.36 0.14 6.34
N PHE A 144 2.82 0.64 7.46
CA PHE A 144 3.52 1.62 8.30
C PHE A 144 4.79 1.06 8.94
N PHE A 145 4.77 -0.21 9.36
CA PHE A 145 5.97 -0.87 9.85
C PHE A 145 7.09 -0.91 8.80
N MET A 146 6.78 -1.19 7.53
CA MET A 146 7.77 -1.19 6.45
C MET A 146 8.36 0.19 6.19
N ILE A 147 7.54 1.25 6.30
CA ILE A 147 8.03 2.62 6.22
C ILE A 147 8.94 2.96 7.39
N PHE A 148 8.53 2.65 8.61
CA PHE A 148 9.34 2.91 9.79
C PHE A 148 10.70 2.20 9.70
N PHE A 149 10.69 0.95 9.24
CA PHE A 149 11.90 0.18 9.01
C PHE A 149 12.78 0.78 7.91
N MET A 150 12.20 1.24 6.79
CA MET A 150 12.93 1.98 5.75
C MET A 150 13.61 3.24 6.29
N ILE A 151 12.91 4.02 7.13
CA ILE A 151 13.44 5.24 7.75
C ILE A 151 14.65 4.91 8.64
N ILE A 152 14.56 3.85 9.44
CA ILE A 152 15.69 3.39 10.26
C ILE A 152 16.88 3.05 9.37
N LEU A 153 16.67 2.27 8.32
CA LEU A 153 17.75 1.85 7.41
C LEU A 153 18.42 3.05 6.74
N ASP A 154 17.66 3.98 6.19
CA ASP A 154 18.22 5.15 5.53
C ASP A 154 18.86 6.14 6.53
N THR A 155 18.35 6.22 7.77
CA THR A 155 18.97 7.04 8.83
C THR A 155 20.29 6.44 9.28
N LEU A 156 20.35 5.12 9.44
CA LEU A 156 21.59 4.42 9.74
C LEU A 156 22.61 4.57 8.60
N ASP A 157 22.16 4.50 7.34
CA ASP A 157 23.04 4.73 6.19
C ASP A 157 23.59 6.17 6.16
N SER A 158 22.77 7.16 6.50
CA SER A 158 23.19 8.57 6.50
C SER A 158 24.07 8.96 7.70
N VAL A 159 23.84 8.39 8.89
CA VAL A 159 24.54 8.77 10.12
C VAL A 159 25.74 7.86 10.42
N ALA A 160 25.64 6.57 10.11
CA ALA A 160 26.64 5.55 10.48
C ALA A 160 27.31 4.92 9.26
N LYS A 161 27.37 5.65 8.13
CA LYS A 161 27.90 5.20 6.84
C LYS A 161 29.27 4.51 6.92
N GLU A 162 30.14 4.99 7.82
CA GLU A 162 31.50 4.47 8.01
C GLU A 162 31.55 3.17 8.82
N TYR A 163 30.50 2.86 9.60
CA TYR A 163 30.48 1.72 10.52
C TYR A 163 29.59 0.58 10.03
N VAL A 164 28.47 0.90 9.36
CA VAL A 164 27.52 -0.08 8.85
C VAL A 164 27.09 0.36 7.45
N PRO A 165 27.76 -0.12 6.39
CA PRO A 165 27.30 0.15 5.03
C PRO A 165 26.00 -0.61 4.79
N ILE A 166 24.89 0.10 4.73
CA ILE A 166 23.59 -0.49 4.41
C ILE A 166 23.45 -0.52 2.89
N ASN A 167 23.20 -1.71 2.35
CA ASN A 167 22.99 -1.83 0.91
C ASN A 167 21.67 -1.11 0.53
N PRO A 168 21.68 -0.21 -0.48
CA PRO A 168 20.49 0.52 -0.93
C PRO A 168 19.34 -0.39 -1.38
N LEU A 169 19.60 -1.66 -1.68
CA LEU A 169 18.57 -2.66 -1.96
C LEU A 169 17.54 -2.79 -0.84
N PHE A 170 17.96 -2.75 0.43
CA PHE A 170 17.06 -2.99 1.56
C PHE A 170 15.98 -1.91 1.72
N PRO A 171 16.31 -0.61 1.72
CA PRO A 171 15.29 0.45 1.65
C PRO A 171 14.32 0.30 0.48
N HIS A 172 14.82 -0.06 -0.71
CA HIS A 172 13.98 -0.28 -1.89
C HIS A 172 13.03 -1.48 -1.75
N LEU A 173 13.46 -2.56 -1.09
CA LEU A 173 12.60 -3.69 -0.77
C LEU A 173 11.52 -3.28 0.24
N CYS A 174 11.87 -2.54 1.29
CA CYS A 174 10.91 -2.06 2.29
C CYS A 174 9.80 -1.23 1.63
N LYS A 175 10.19 -0.34 0.72
CA LYS A 175 9.28 0.47 -0.08
C LYS A 175 8.36 -0.36 -0.97
N THR A 176 8.89 -1.41 -1.59
CA THR A 176 8.11 -2.35 -2.41
C THR A 176 7.07 -3.07 -1.55
N TRP A 177 7.47 -3.56 -0.38
CA TRP A 177 6.58 -4.20 0.60
C TRP A 177 5.51 -3.25 1.14
N PHE A 178 5.86 -1.99 1.39
CA PHE A 178 4.89 -0.95 1.71
C PHE A 178 3.79 -0.84 0.63
N CYS A 179 4.18 -0.74 -0.65
CA CYS A 179 3.23 -0.65 -1.76
C CYS A 179 2.35 -1.90 -1.89
N ILE A 180 2.91 -3.09 -1.66
CA ILE A 180 2.16 -4.36 -1.63
C ILE A 180 1.10 -4.33 -0.52
N TYR A 181 1.45 -3.87 0.67
CA TYR A 181 0.51 -3.80 1.79
C TYR A 181 -0.60 -2.76 1.57
N LEU A 182 -0.30 -1.62 0.93
CA LEU A 182 -1.32 -0.65 0.53
C LEU A 182 -2.28 -1.20 -0.54
N PHE A 183 -1.75 -1.98 -1.48
CA PHE A 183 -2.56 -2.69 -2.45
C PHE A 183 -3.45 -3.73 -1.79
N ALA A 184 -2.89 -4.56 -0.91
CA ALA A 184 -3.66 -5.55 -0.15
C ALA A 184 -4.73 -4.90 0.73
N PHE A 185 -4.43 -3.75 1.34
CA PHE A 185 -5.40 -2.94 2.08
C PHE A 185 -6.57 -2.51 1.19
N SER A 186 -6.28 -1.92 0.02
CA SER A 186 -7.28 -1.42 -0.93
C SER A 186 -8.15 -2.58 -1.47
N TRP A 187 -7.52 -3.71 -1.75
CA TRP A 187 -8.20 -4.93 -2.17
C TRP A 187 -9.13 -5.47 -1.09
N ASN A 188 -8.67 -5.58 0.16
CA ASN A 188 -9.48 -6.08 1.28
C ASN A 188 -10.69 -5.18 1.54
N ILE A 189 -10.55 -3.85 1.38
CA ILE A 189 -11.68 -2.93 1.49
C ILE A 189 -12.70 -3.21 0.38
N LEU A 190 -12.25 -3.31 -0.87
CA LEU A 190 -13.13 -3.59 -1.99
C LEU A 190 -13.84 -4.93 -1.83
N GLU A 191 -13.12 -5.98 -1.43
CA GLU A 191 -13.68 -7.32 -1.20
C GLU A 191 -14.73 -7.29 -0.09
N ALA A 192 -14.42 -6.66 1.05
CA ALA A 192 -15.37 -6.54 2.17
C ALA A 192 -16.65 -5.80 1.75
N LYS A 193 -16.50 -4.70 0.99
CA LYS A 193 -17.61 -3.87 0.53
C LYS A 193 -18.43 -4.54 -0.59
N MET A 194 -17.80 -5.27 -1.51
CA MET A 194 -18.50 -6.07 -2.52
C MET A 194 -19.24 -7.27 -1.93
N GLN A 195 -18.79 -7.82 -0.81
CA GLN A 195 -19.48 -8.91 -0.11
C GLN A 195 -20.73 -8.44 0.68
N LEU A 196 -20.90 -7.12 0.86
CA LEU A 196 -22.06 -6.47 1.47
C LEU A 196 -22.90 -5.78 0.36
N PRO A 197 -23.96 -6.37 -0.27
CA PRO A 197 -24.92 -7.32 0.30
C PRO A 197 -25.48 -8.43 -0.64
N LYS A 198 -25.49 -9.69 -0.15
CA LYS A 198 -26.60 -10.66 -0.35
C LYS A 198 -27.44 -10.85 0.92
N ASN A 199 -27.32 -9.94 1.90
CA ASN A 199 -28.14 -9.93 3.11
C ASN A 199 -29.59 -9.46 2.88
N GLY A 200 -29.97 -9.13 1.64
CA GLY A 200 -31.38 -9.02 1.25
C GLY A 200 -32.17 -10.25 1.72
N HIS A 201 -31.63 -11.46 1.55
CA HIS A 201 -32.29 -12.68 2.01
C HIS A 201 -32.46 -12.78 3.53
N ARG A 202 -31.60 -12.15 4.33
CA ARG A 202 -31.70 -12.22 5.80
C ARG A 202 -32.77 -11.28 6.33
N LEU A 203 -32.93 -10.10 5.71
CA LEU A 203 -34.04 -9.18 5.98
C LEU A 203 -35.36 -9.74 5.44
N THR A 204 -35.39 -10.34 4.24
CA THR A 204 -36.60 -11.00 3.73
C THR A 204 -36.99 -12.16 4.65
N ASN A 205 -36.04 -12.99 5.10
CA ASN A 205 -36.34 -14.05 6.04
C ASN A 205 -36.81 -13.49 7.39
N GLN A 206 -36.19 -12.47 7.96
CA GLN A 206 -36.67 -11.86 9.22
C GLN A 206 -38.05 -11.20 9.10
N ILE A 207 -38.37 -10.58 7.96
CA ILE A 207 -39.69 -9.98 7.69
C ILE A 207 -40.74 -11.08 7.48
N VAL A 208 -40.40 -12.14 6.74
CA VAL A 208 -41.27 -13.31 6.54
C VAL A 208 -41.53 -14.01 7.86
N THR A 209 -40.51 -14.28 8.67
CA THR A 209 -40.67 -14.95 9.98
C THR A 209 -41.51 -14.10 10.95
N LYS A 210 -41.35 -12.77 10.93
CA LYS A 210 -42.20 -11.86 11.74
C LYS A 210 -43.65 -11.80 11.25
N ARG A 211 -43.90 -11.97 9.94
CA ARG A 211 -45.27 -12.05 9.40
C ARG A 211 -45.94 -13.37 9.75
N THR A 212 -45.26 -14.51 9.58
CA THR A 212 -45.81 -15.82 9.94
C THR A 212 -46.07 -15.97 11.44
N MET A 213 -45.24 -15.38 12.30
CA MET A 213 -45.51 -15.36 13.75
C MET A 213 -46.71 -14.51 14.15
N ARG A 214 -47.07 -13.49 13.37
CA ARG A 214 -48.29 -12.69 13.60
C ARG A 214 -49.54 -13.45 13.19
N GLU A 215 -49.51 -14.14 12.05
CA GLU A 215 -50.64 -14.90 11.53
C GLU A 215 -50.97 -16.15 12.36
N HIS A 216 -50.00 -16.74 13.06
CA HIS A 216 -50.22 -17.89 13.96
C HIS A 216 -50.52 -17.51 15.42
N GLY A 217 -50.43 -16.22 15.77
CA GLY A 217 -50.76 -15.73 17.12
C GLY A 217 -52.18 -15.18 17.27
N GLU A 218 -52.94 -15.11 16.18
CA GLU A 218 -54.32 -14.55 16.13
C GLU A 218 -55.41 -15.62 15.91
N SER A 219 -55.07 -16.91 16.05
CA SER A 219 -55.98 -18.06 15.97
C SER A 219 -56.06 -18.80 17.29
#